data_AF-X1DD03-F1
#
_entry.id   AF-X1DD03-F1
#
_cell.length_a   1.000
_cell.length_b   1.000
_cell.length_c   1.000
_cell.angle_alpha   90.00
_cell.angle_beta   90.00
_cell.angle_gamma   90.00
#
_symmetry.space_group_name_H-M   'P 1'
#
loop_
_entity.id
_entity.type
_entity.pdbx_description
1 polymer ?
#
loop_
_entity_poly.entity_id
_entity_poly.type
_entity_poly.pdbx_seq_one_letter_code
_entity_poly.pdbx_strand_id
1 'polypeptide(L)'
;MADVAFGWWEGEAVLGKGQEASFDALKRIRERSPFNWVHVHPDNDKSFINWHLFRYCEAEDLEFSRSRPYHNNDNNFVEQKNSTHVRAVIGHLRYDTEKELEVINSLYRGELRLYKNFFQPVMKLKEKIRDKGKVHRKYDTPLTPYQRIMESEKIPEENKKELRKLYQRLNPAELKRKIDEKIHRLFQIYEEKQGGGGGGKASPSKKQTPRLETKSYLFNGRTTPASVT
;
A
#
# COMPACT_ATOMS: atom_id res chain seq x y z
N MET A 1 -2.98 -1.26 3.33
CA MET A 1 -4.12 -2.17 3.08
C MET A 1 -4.85 -1.74 1.82
N ALA A 2 -5.31 -2.70 1.01
CA ALA A 2 -6.18 -2.44 -0.12
C ALA A 2 -7.37 -3.40 -0.06
N ASP A 3 -8.57 -2.85 0.08
CA ASP A 3 -9.80 -3.62 0.05
C ASP A 3 -10.16 -4.01 -1.39
N VAL A 4 -10.57 -5.26 -1.57
CA VAL A 4 -10.90 -5.83 -2.88
C VAL A 4 -12.33 -5.48 -3.30
N ALA A 5 -13.27 -5.36 -2.36
CA ALA A 5 -14.71 -5.24 -2.64
C ALA A 5 -15.12 -3.85 -3.12
N PHE A 6 -14.51 -2.80 -2.56
CA PHE A 6 -14.79 -1.39 -2.83
C PHE A 6 -13.56 -0.66 -3.37
N GLY A 7 -12.35 -1.23 -3.22
CA GLY A 7 -11.12 -0.57 -3.64
C GLY A 7 -10.65 0.49 -2.63
N TRP A 8 -11.18 0.44 -1.40
CA TRP A 8 -10.80 1.33 -0.30
C TRP A 8 -9.33 1.12 0.07
N TRP A 9 -8.62 2.22 0.33
CA TRP A 9 -7.20 2.18 0.65
C TRP A 9 -6.92 2.86 1.98
N GLU A 10 -6.05 2.24 2.77
CA GLU A 10 -5.51 2.79 4.01
C GLU A 10 -4.00 2.55 4.06
N GLY A 11 -3.24 3.62 4.30
CA GLY A 11 -1.79 3.59 4.47
C GLY A 11 -1.39 3.64 5.94
N GLU A 12 -0.31 2.95 6.28
CA GLU A 12 0.37 3.06 7.57
C GLU A 12 1.85 2.72 7.30
N ALA A 13 2.74 3.65 7.62
CA ALA A 13 4.17 3.45 7.54
C ALA A 13 4.68 2.94 8.89
N VAL A 14 5.68 2.08 8.84
CA VAL A 14 6.30 1.42 9.99
C VAL A 14 7.82 1.48 9.83
N LEU A 15 8.54 1.77 10.91
CA LEU A 15 10.00 1.66 10.95
C LEU A 15 10.43 0.24 11.34
N GLY A 16 11.45 -0.27 10.64
CA GLY A 16 11.96 -1.62 10.86
C GLY A 16 11.07 -2.73 10.27
N LYS A 17 11.50 -3.98 10.46
CA LYS A 17 10.76 -5.19 10.04
C LYS A 17 10.14 -5.93 11.22
N GLY A 18 9.79 -5.20 12.28
CA GLY A 18 9.20 -5.75 13.49
C GLY A 18 7.77 -6.25 13.22
N GLN A 19 7.48 -7.48 13.67
CA GLN A 19 6.17 -8.10 13.53
C GLN A 19 5.11 -7.36 14.33
N GLU A 20 5.42 -6.99 15.57
CA GLU A 20 4.52 -6.24 16.46
C GLU A 20 4.14 -4.90 15.85
N ALA A 21 5.13 -4.15 15.33
CA ALA A 21 4.89 -2.85 14.72
C ALA A 21 4.00 -2.94 13.47
N SER A 22 4.16 -4.00 12.67
CA SER A 22 3.30 -4.29 11.50
C SER A 22 1.88 -4.70 11.91
N PHE A 23 1.76 -5.49 12.98
CA PHE A 23 0.48 -5.90 13.54
C PHE A 23 -0.29 -4.71 14.15
N ASP A 24 0.39 -3.85 14.89
CA ASP A 24 -0.20 -2.62 15.43
C ASP A 24 -0.63 -1.67 14.32
N ALA A 25 0.14 -1.59 13.24
CA ALA A 25 -0.24 -0.85 12.04
C ALA A 25 -1.53 -1.40 11.42
N LEU A 26 -1.68 -2.73 11.35
CA LEU A 26 -2.89 -3.36 10.85
C LEU A 26 -4.12 -3.05 11.72
N LYS A 27 -3.99 -3.14 13.06
CA LYS A 27 -5.08 -2.79 13.99
C LYS A 27 -5.53 -1.34 13.81
N ARG A 28 -4.58 -0.39 13.75
CA ARG A 28 -4.86 1.03 13.49
C ARG A 28 -5.55 1.26 12.15
N ILE A 29 -5.18 0.50 11.12
CA ILE A 29 -5.85 0.55 9.82
C ILE A 29 -7.30 0.03 9.93
N ARG A 30 -7.53 -1.08 10.65
CA ARG A 30 -8.86 -1.67 10.83
C ARG A 30 -9.78 -0.71 11.59
N GLU A 31 -9.30 -0.08 12.66
CA GLU A 31 -10.04 0.93 13.43
C GLU A 31 -10.53 2.12 12.57
N ARG A 32 -9.75 2.50 11.56
CA ARG A 32 -10.10 3.59 10.63
C ARG A 32 -11.01 3.15 9.49
N SER A 33 -11.17 1.84 9.28
CA SER A 33 -11.92 1.31 8.15
C SER A 33 -13.42 1.51 8.41
N PRO A 34 -14.18 2.00 7.42
CA PRO A 34 -15.60 2.29 7.63
C PRO A 34 -16.50 1.06 7.55
N PHE A 35 -15.94 -0.15 7.53
CA PHE A 35 -16.66 -1.41 7.42
C PHE A 35 -15.92 -2.52 8.12
N ASN A 36 -16.67 -3.53 8.55
CA ASN A 36 -16.10 -4.72 9.17
C ASN A 36 -15.35 -5.54 8.12
N TRP A 37 -14.18 -6.02 8.51
CA TRP A 37 -13.43 -6.94 7.68
C TRP A 37 -13.99 -8.34 7.89
N VAL A 38 -13.98 -9.13 6.82
CA VAL A 38 -14.39 -10.54 6.86
C VAL A 38 -13.24 -11.48 6.50
N HIS A 39 -12.21 -10.97 5.83
CA HIS A 39 -11.09 -11.75 5.32
C HIS A 39 -9.80 -10.91 5.29
N VAL A 40 -8.69 -11.51 5.73
CA VAL A 40 -7.35 -10.96 5.57
C VAL A 40 -6.50 -11.88 4.68
N HIS A 41 -5.82 -11.28 3.70
CA HIS A 41 -4.90 -11.96 2.78
C HIS A 41 -3.53 -11.27 2.76
N PRO A 42 -2.59 -11.64 3.64
CA PRO A 42 -1.20 -11.16 3.59
C PRO A 42 -0.36 -11.95 2.58
N ASP A 43 0.77 -11.36 2.20
CA ASP A 43 1.83 -12.04 1.43
C ASP A 43 2.66 -12.97 2.33
N ASN A 44 3.50 -13.81 1.72
CA ASN A 44 4.39 -14.78 2.37
C ASN A 44 5.66 -14.18 3.02
N ASP A 45 5.71 -12.87 3.26
CA ASP A 45 6.90 -12.23 3.86
C ASP A 45 7.09 -12.68 5.31
N LYS A 46 8.31 -13.10 5.66
CA LYS A 46 8.71 -13.51 7.02
C LYS A 46 8.60 -12.37 8.05
N SER A 47 8.55 -11.11 7.60
CA SER A 47 8.32 -9.92 8.44
C SER A 47 6.91 -9.94 9.06
N PHE A 48 5.96 -10.66 8.44
CA PHE A 48 4.74 -11.14 9.07
C PHE A 48 5.00 -12.58 9.52
N ILE A 49 5.47 -12.79 10.76
CA ILE A 49 5.27 -14.10 11.37
C ILE A 49 3.75 -14.25 11.52
N ASN A 50 3.19 -14.98 10.57
CA ASN A 50 1.77 -15.18 10.36
C ASN A 50 1.02 -15.61 11.62
N TRP A 51 1.69 -16.15 12.64
CA TRP A 51 1.03 -16.62 13.86
C TRP A 51 0.34 -15.51 14.67
N HIS A 52 0.92 -14.32 14.81
CA HIS A 52 0.25 -13.21 15.54
C HIS A 52 -0.98 -12.73 14.79
N LEU A 53 -0.85 -12.55 13.47
CA LEU A 53 -1.95 -12.16 12.61
C LEU A 53 -3.03 -13.24 12.52
N PHE A 54 -2.62 -14.51 12.42
CA PHE A 54 -3.52 -15.66 12.39
C PHE A 54 -4.31 -15.78 13.69
N ARG A 55 -3.65 -15.70 14.86
CA ARG A 55 -4.34 -15.67 16.18
C ARG A 55 -5.32 -14.53 16.29
N TYR A 56 -4.93 -13.36 15.79
CA TYR A 56 -5.82 -12.21 15.77
C TYR A 56 -7.03 -12.47 14.86
N CYS A 57 -6.82 -13.02 13.67
CA CYS A 57 -7.92 -13.40 12.79
C CYS A 57 -8.84 -14.44 13.43
N GLU A 58 -8.30 -15.48 14.08
CA GLU A 58 -9.10 -16.47 14.83
C GLU A 58 -9.90 -15.83 15.97
N ALA A 59 -9.29 -14.92 16.75
CA ALA A 59 -9.95 -14.25 17.85
C ALA A 59 -11.04 -13.27 17.41
N GLU A 60 -10.89 -12.70 16.21
CA GLU A 60 -11.76 -11.66 15.66
C GLU A 60 -12.75 -12.19 14.61
N ASP A 61 -12.82 -13.52 14.45
CA ASP A 61 -13.64 -14.22 13.46
C ASP A 61 -13.44 -13.70 12.02
N LEU A 62 -12.16 -13.51 11.65
CA LEU A 62 -11.76 -13.13 10.31
C LEU A 62 -11.26 -14.35 9.56
N GLU A 63 -11.78 -14.58 8.35
CA GLU A 63 -11.19 -15.56 7.46
C GLU A 63 -9.72 -15.18 7.20
N PHE A 64 -8.88 -16.20 6.99
CA PHE A 64 -7.46 -16.01 6.73
C PHE A 64 -7.04 -16.87 5.55
N SER A 65 -6.41 -16.24 4.56
CA SER A 65 -5.78 -16.96 3.44
C SER A 65 -4.40 -16.38 3.16
N ARG A 66 -3.58 -17.09 2.38
CA ARG A 66 -2.22 -16.66 2.04
C ARG A 66 -1.95 -16.84 0.56
N SER A 67 -1.08 -16.00 0.01
CA SER A 67 -0.63 -16.15 -1.37
C SER A 67 0.15 -17.45 -1.55
N ARG A 68 0.17 -17.99 -2.77
CA ARG A 68 0.97 -19.19 -3.06
C ARG A 68 2.46 -18.84 -3.11
N PRO A 69 3.36 -19.74 -2.68
CA PRO A 69 4.79 -19.53 -2.83
C PRO A 69 5.16 -19.19 -4.28
N TYR A 70 5.96 -18.13 -4.48
CA TYR A 70 6.46 -17.68 -5.78
C TYR A 70 5.41 -17.17 -6.80
N HIS A 71 4.21 -16.81 -6.36
CA HIS A 71 3.16 -16.22 -7.21
C HIS A 71 2.94 -14.72 -6.92
N ASN A 72 3.78 -13.86 -7.51
CA ASN A 72 3.74 -12.40 -7.36
C ASN A 72 2.42 -11.72 -7.78
N ASN A 73 1.60 -12.39 -8.59
CA ASN A 73 0.33 -11.84 -9.09
C ASN A 73 -0.83 -12.03 -8.10
N ASP A 74 -0.65 -12.80 -7.02
CA ASP A 74 -1.72 -13.06 -6.04
C ASP A 74 -2.07 -11.79 -5.23
N ASN A 75 -1.13 -10.83 -5.08
CA ASN A 75 -1.31 -9.57 -4.34
C ASN A 75 -1.43 -8.32 -5.25
N ASN A 76 -1.98 -8.49 -6.45
CA ASN A 76 -2.02 -7.45 -7.48
C ASN A 76 -2.71 -6.14 -7.03
N PHE A 77 -3.76 -6.22 -6.20
CA PHE A 77 -4.50 -5.06 -5.70
C PHE A 77 -3.61 -4.17 -4.82
N VAL A 78 -2.88 -4.78 -3.88
CA VAL A 78 -1.95 -4.08 -3.00
C VAL A 78 -0.82 -3.45 -3.82
N GLU A 79 -0.25 -4.17 -4.78
CA GLU A 79 0.84 -3.64 -5.61
C GLU A 79 0.42 -2.48 -6.52
N GLN A 80 -0.80 -2.54 -7.07
CA GLN A 80 -1.38 -1.45 -7.83
C GLN A 80 -1.54 -0.19 -6.95
N LYS A 81 -2.04 -0.36 -5.73
CA LYS A 81 -2.21 0.74 -4.77
C LYS A 81 -0.87 1.27 -4.29
N ASN A 82 0.12 0.42 -4.01
CA ASN A 82 1.48 0.84 -3.68
C ASN A 82 2.10 1.70 -4.79
N SER A 83 1.86 1.36 -6.06
CA SER A 83 2.29 2.20 -7.18
C SER A 83 1.63 3.57 -7.18
N THR A 84 0.31 3.63 -7.04
CA THR A 84 -0.49 4.84 -7.28
C THR A 84 -0.73 5.72 -6.05
N HIS A 85 -0.63 5.16 -4.85
CA HIS A 85 -0.93 5.84 -3.57
C HIS A 85 0.34 6.07 -2.75
N VAL A 86 1.40 5.28 -2.95
CA VAL A 86 2.67 5.45 -2.23
C VAL A 86 3.72 6.00 -3.17
N ARG A 87 4.18 5.21 -4.15
CA ARG A 87 5.30 5.57 -5.04
C ARG A 87 5.03 6.83 -5.87
N ALA A 88 3.82 6.97 -6.43
CA ALA A 88 3.45 8.17 -7.18
C ALA A 88 3.30 9.44 -6.31
N VAL A 89 3.18 9.30 -4.99
CA VAL A 89 2.92 10.40 -4.07
C VAL A 89 4.20 10.88 -3.41
N ILE A 90 4.94 9.97 -2.77
CA ILE A 90 6.15 10.30 -2.01
C ILE A 90 7.45 9.86 -2.70
N GLY A 91 7.35 9.29 -3.90
CA GLY A 91 8.51 8.86 -4.69
C GLY A 91 9.17 7.57 -4.22
N HIS A 92 10.46 7.45 -4.53
CA HIS A 92 11.29 6.27 -4.29
C HIS A 92 12.44 6.52 -3.30
N LEU A 93 12.38 7.61 -2.53
CA LEU A 93 13.41 7.95 -1.55
C LEU A 93 13.35 7.00 -0.34
N ARG A 94 14.49 6.84 0.33
CA ARG A 94 14.61 6.04 1.55
C ARG A 94 14.27 6.89 2.77
N TYR A 95 13.10 6.68 3.33
CA TYR A 95 12.64 7.28 4.59
C TYR A 95 12.91 6.31 5.75
N ASP A 96 13.80 6.70 6.66
CA ASP A 96 14.31 5.83 7.73
C ASP A 96 14.55 6.56 9.06
N THR A 97 13.97 7.75 9.21
CA THR A 97 13.95 8.51 10.47
C THR A 97 12.55 8.65 11.03
N GLU A 98 12.45 8.83 12.35
CA GLU A 98 11.16 9.04 13.03
C GLU A 98 10.42 10.29 12.55
N LYS A 99 11.16 11.37 12.26
CA LYS A 99 10.58 12.62 11.71
C LYS A 99 9.92 12.39 10.35
N GLU A 100 10.55 11.61 9.47
CA GLU A 100 9.96 11.25 8.18
C GLU A 100 8.74 10.35 8.37
N LEU A 101 8.83 9.36 9.27
CA LEU A 101 7.73 8.45 9.59
C LEU A 101 6.48 9.20 10.07
N GLU A 102 6.66 10.18 10.96
CA GLU A 102 5.58 11.00 11.51
C GLU A 102 4.84 11.76 10.40
N VAL A 103 5.59 12.41 9.49
CA VAL A 103 5.00 13.15 8.36
C VAL A 103 4.27 12.21 7.40
N ILE A 104 4.85 11.06 7.08
CA ILE A 104 4.21 10.05 6.21
C ILE A 104 2.91 9.55 6.83
N ASN A 105 2.92 9.23 8.13
CA ASN A 105 1.71 8.76 8.82
C ASN A 105 0.67 9.86 8.98
N SER A 106 1.08 11.11 9.19
CA SER A 106 0.17 12.27 9.18
C SER A 106 -0.50 12.45 7.81
N LEU A 107 0.25 12.26 6.72
CA LEU A 107 -0.29 12.29 5.35
C LEU A 107 -1.26 11.13 5.09
N TYR A 108 -0.88 9.91 5.47
CA TYR A 108 -1.67 8.69 5.21
C TYR A 108 -2.95 8.63 6.03
N ARG A 109 -2.90 8.99 7.32
CA ARG A 109 -4.06 8.99 8.23
C ARG A 109 -4.99 10.18 8.01
N GLY A 110 -4.50 11.23 7.36
CA GLY A 110 -5.23 12.46 7.08
C GLY A 110 -5.71 12.54 5.63
N GLU A 111 -5.10 13.44 4.88
CA GLU A 111 -5.66 13.96 3.62
C GLU A 111 -5.54 12.95 2.48
N LEU A 112 -4.48 12.13 2.45
CA LEU A 112 -4.26 11.22 1.33
C LEU A 112 -5.34 10.14 1.27
N ARG A 113 -5.68 9.49 2.39
CA ARG A 113 -6.76 8.49 2.42
C ARG A 113 -8.10 9.09 2.00
N LEU A 114 -8.40 10.31 2.46
CA LEU A 114 -9.66 11.00 2.13
C LEU A 114 -9.71 11.33 0.64
N TYR A 115 -8.63 11.90 0.11
CA TYR A 115 -8.54 12.22 -1.32
C TYR A 115 -8.70 10.98 -2.20
N LYS A 116 -7.98 9.89 -1.88
CA LYS A 116 -7.99 8.66 -2.66
C LYS A 116 -9.32 7.92 -2.59
N ASN A 117 -9.97 7.88 -1.43
CA ASN A 117 -11.19 7.10 -1.24
C ASN A 117 -12.46 7.83 -1.67
N PHE A 118 -12.51 9.16 -1.56
CA PHE A 118 -13.71 9.94 -1.86
C PHE A 118 -13.71 10.63 -3.22
N PHE A 119 -12.52 10.89 -3.81
CA PHE A 119 -12.42 11.72 -5.02
C PHE A 119 -11.66 11.07 -6.17
N GLN A 120 -10.97 9.94 -5.96
CA GLN A 120 -10.27 9.24 -7.03
C GLN A 120 -11.04 7.98 -7.49
N PRO A 121 -11.67 8.01 -8.68
CA PRO A 121 -12.39 6.85 -9.20
C PRO A 121 -11.42 5.71 -9.55
N VAL A 122 -11.87 4.47 -9.31
CA VAL A 122 -11.12 3.25 -9.61
C VAL A 122 -11.96 2.37 -10.54
N MET A 123 -11.33 1.87 -11.60
CA MET A 123 -11.91 0.87 -12.48
C MET A 123 -11.52 -0.54 -12.02
N LYS A 124 -12.49 -1.46 -12.03
CA LYS A 124 -12.29 -2.89 -11.79
C LYS A 124 -12.40 -3.66 -13.09
N LEU A 125 -11.53 -4.65 -13.24
CA LEU A 125 -11.55 -5.56 -14.37
C LEU A 125 -12.78 -6.47 -14.25
N LYS A 126 -13.75 -6.32 -15.16
CA LYS A 126 -14.94 -7.19 -15.24
C LYS A 126 -14.63 -8.48 -15.96
N GLU A 127 -13.89 -8.38 -17.06
CA GLU A 127 -13.66 -9.50 -17.95
C GLU A 127 -12.29 -9.41 -18.61
N LYS A 128 -11.66 -10.57 -18.77
CA LYS A 128 -10.38 -10.74 -19.45
C LYS A 128 -10.49 -11.91 -20.41
N ILE A 129 -10.69 -11.61 -21.69
CA ILE A 129 -10.75 -12.62 -22.76
C ILE A 129 -9.39 -12.71 -23.43
N ARG A 130 -8.96 -13.93 -23.77
CA ARG A 130 -7.81 -14.16 -24.65
C ARG A 130 -8.32 -14.72 -25.97
N ASP A 131 -8.23 -13.93 -27.03
CA ASP A 131 -8.61 -14.33 -28.39
C ASP A 131 -7.40 -14.22 -29.33
N LYS A 132 -7.12 -15.29 -30.09
CA LYS A 132 -5.99 -15.37 -31.05
C LYS A 132 -4.67 -14.80 -30.51
N GLY A 133 -4.37 -15.09 -29.25
CA GLY A 133 -3.15 -14.63 -28.56
C GLY A 133 -3.21 -13.20 -28.00
N LYS A 134 -4.21 -12.39 -28.35
CA LYS A 134 -4.43 -11.03 -27.81
C LYS A 134 -5.29 -11.07 -26.55
N VAL A 135 -4.95 -10.21 -25.58
CA VAL A 135 -5.70 -10.09 -24.33
C VAL A 135 -6.58 -8.85 -24.39
N HIS A 136 -7.89 -9.06 -24.35
CA HIS A 136 -8.90 -8.02 -24.28
C HIS A 136 -9.38 -7.89 -22.83
N ARG A 137 -9.40 -6.66 -22.32
CA ARG A 137 -9.83 -6.34 -20.96
C ARG A 137 -11.04 -5.42 -21.02
N LYS A 138 -12.12 -5.80 -20.36
CA LYS A 138 -13.31 -4.96 -20.17
C LYS A 138 -13.37 -4.52 -18.72
N TYR A 139 -13.46 -3.21 -18.52
CA TYR A 139 -13.54 -2.61 -17.20
C TYR A 139 -14.97 -2.19 -16.87
N ASP A 140 -15.24 -2.00 -15.59
CA ASP A 140 -16.49 -1.39 -15.13
C ASP A 140 -16.50 0.14 -15.28
N THR A 141 -17.65 0.72 -14.95
CA THR A 141 -17.78 2.17 -14.84
C THR A 141 -16.87 2.65 -13.71
N PRO A 142 -16.02 3.67 -13.94
CA PRO A 142 -15.17 4.22 -12.90
C PRO A 142 -16.01 4.76 -11.74
N LEU A 143 -15.78 4.24 -10.54
CA LEU A 143 -16.43 4.70 -9.30
C LEU A 143 -15.38 4.85 -8.20
N THR A 144 -15.55 5.87 -7.36
CA THR A 144 -14.73 6.03 -6.14
C THR A 144 -15.04 4.91 -5.14
N PRO A 145 -14.07 4.54 -4.27
CA PRO A 145 -14.35 3.62 -3.18
C PRO A 145 -15.55 4.03 -2.32
N TYR A 146 -15.69 5.32 -2.04
CA TYR A 146 -16.86 5.88 -1.35
C TYR A 146 -18.18 5.58 -2.08
N GLN A 147 -18.27 5.85 -3.39
CA GLN A 147 -19.49 5.57 -4.17
C GLN A 147 -19.86 4.08 -4.14
N ARG A 148 -18.88 3.19 -4.27
CA ARG A 148 -19.11 1.74 -4.20
C ARG A 148 -19.64 1.29 -2.83
N ILE A 149 -19.17 1.93 -1.76
CA ILE A 149 -19.70 1.69 -0.41
C ILE A 149 -21.16 2.18 -0.31
N MET A 150 -21.48 3.35 -0.88
CA MET A 150 -22.85 3.85 -0.89
C MET A 150 -23.82 2.90 -1.61
N GLU A 151 -23.38 2.30 -2.72
CA GLU A 151 -24.15 1.34 -3.53
C GLU A 151 -24.26 -0.06 -2.91
N SER A 152 -23.47 -0.38 -1.89
CA SER A 152 -23.43 -1.73 -1.32
C SER A 152 -24.52 -1.97 -0.28
N GLU A 153 -25.30 -3.03 -0.45
CA GLU A 153 -26.28 -3.48 0.56
C GLU A 153 -25.61 -4.11 1.79
N LYS A 154 -24.35 -4.54 1.67
CA LYS A 154 -23.60 -5.20 2.76
C LYS A 154 -23.09 -4.23 3.82
N ILE A 155 -23.15 -2.92 3.56
CA ILE A 155 -22.68 -1.89 4.48
C ILE A 155 -23.86 -1.29 5.24
N PRO A 156 -23.83 -1.30 6.58
CA PRO A 156 -24.90 -0.73 7.40
C PRO A 156 -25.17 0.74 7.05
N GLU A 157 -26.44 1.15 7.06
CA GLU A 157 -26.83 2.52 6.73
C GLU A 157 -26.21 3.55 7.69
N GLU A 158 -25.93 3.17 8.95
CA GLU A 158 -25.26 4.03 9.92
C GLU A 158 -23.84 4.40 9.45
N ASN A 159 -23.05 3.44 8.98
CA ASN A 159 -21.74 3.68 8.42
C ASN A 159 -21.82 4.58 7.18
N LYS A 160 -22.86 4.39 6.35
CA LYS A 160 -23.09 5.25 5.18
C LYS A 160 -23.43 6.68 5.57
N LYS A 161 -24.24 6.90 6.61
CA LYS A 161 -24.55 8.24 7.14
C LYS A 161 -23.29 8.96 7.62
N GLU A 162 -22.43 8.27 8.37
CA GLU A 162 -21.16 8.86 8.84
C GLU A 162 -20.23 9.22 7.67
N LEU A 163 -20.12 8.34 6.67
CA LEU A 163 -19.36 8.63 5.45
C LEU A 163 -19.94 9.80 4.65
N ARG A 164 -21.27 9.96 4.57
CA ARG A 164 -21.92 11.11 3.90
C ARG A 164 -21.63 12.41 4.64
N LYS A 165 -21.74 12.42 5.98
CA LYS A 165 -21.40 13.59 6.81
C LYS A 165 -19.93 13.98 6.61
N LEU A 166 -19.04 12.99 6.58
CA LEU A 166 -17.63 13.22 6.30
C LEU A 166 -17.45 13.82 4.90
N TYR A 167 -18.02 13.19 3.86
CA TYR A 167 -17.91 13.66 2.47
C TYR A 167 -18.36 15.12 2.29
N GLN A 168 -19.47 15.51 2.92
CA GLN A 168 -20.00 16.89 2.85
C GLN A 168 -19.04 17.94 3.42
N ARG A 169 -18.14 17.56 4.33
CA ARG A 169 -17.14 18.45 4.93
C ARG A 169 -15.84 18.52 4.13
N LEU A 170 -15.63 17.62 3.16
CA LEU A 170 -14.38 17.54 2.43
C LEU A 170 -14.37 18.52 1.25
N ASN A 171 -13.29 19.30 1.15
CA ASN A 171 -12.97 20.09 -0.01
C ASN A 171 -11.81 19.44 -0.78
N PRO A 172 -12.01 18.92 -2.01
CA PRO A 172 -10.96 18.22 -2.75
C PRO A 172 -9.76 19.12 -3.08
N ALA A 173 -9.96 20.42 -3.32
CA ALA A 173 -8.88 21.35 -3.58
C ALA A 173 -8.05 21.63 -2.32
N GLU A 174 -8.70 21.77 -1.17
CA GLU A 174 -8.01 21.94 0.12
C GLU A 174 -7.21 20.69 0.49
N LEU A 175 -7.81 19.50 0.34
CA LEU A 175 -7.11 18.23 0.54
C LEU A 175 -5.86 18.15 -0.32
N LYS A 176 -5.95 18.53 -1.61
CA LYS A 176 -4.79 18.51 -2.50
C LYS A 176 -3.68 19.47 -2.06
N ARG A 177 -4.02 20.69 -1.65
CA ARG A 177 -3.02 21.66 -1.13
C ARG A 177 -2.30 21.11 0.10
N LYS A 178 -3.04 20.59 1.08
CA LYS A 178 -2.47 19.98 2.29
C LYS A 178 -1.61 18.75 2.00
N ILE A 179 -1.99 17.94 1.02
CA ILE A 179 -1.16 16.81 0.55
C ILE A 179 0.17 17.35 0.01
N ASP A 180 0.13 18.37 -0.85
CA ASP A 180 1.34 18.94 -1.46
C ASP A 180 2.25 19.59 -0.40
N GLU A 181 1.67 20.31 0.56
CA GLU A 181 2.39 20.87 1.71
C GLU A 181 3.12 19.80 2.52
N LYS A 182 2.45 18.69 2.86
CA LYS A 182 3.06 17.58 3.61
C LYS A 182 4.14 16.87 2.81
N ILE A 183 3.95 16.69 1.51
CA ILE A 183 4.97 16.11 0.62
C ILE A 183 6.20 17.02 0.54
N HIS A 184 6.01 18.32 0.37
CA HIS A 184 7.10 19.29 0.38
C HIS A 184 7.85 19.26 1.71
N ARG A 185 7.13 19.22 2.84
CA ARG A 185 7.74 19.09 4.17
C ARG A 185 8.54 17.80 4.33
N LEU A 186 8.01 16.67 3.83
CA LEU A 186 8.72 15.39 3.84
C LEU A 186 10.03 15.47 3.06
N PHE A 187 10.03 16.11 1.88
CA PHE A 187 11.25 16.28 1.09
C PHE A 187 12.26 17.20 1.75
N GLN A 188 11.83 18.28 2.40
CA GLN A 188 12.73 19.13 3.18
C GLN A 188 13.43 18.34 4.31
N ILE A 189 12.67 17.55 5.07
CA ILE A 189 13.23 16.72 6.15
C ILE A 189 14.22 15.69 5.57
N TYR A 190 13.89 15.09 4.43
CA TYR A 190 14.80 14.19 3.73
C TYR A 190 16.09 14.89 3.29
N GLU A 191 16.00 16.10 2.73
CA GLU A 191 17.16 16.90 2.31
C GLU A 191 18.02 17.32 3.51
N GLU A 192 17.41 17.75 4.61
CA GLU A 192 18.09 18.03 5.89
C GLU A 192 18.87 16.81 6.38
N LYS A 193 18.29 15.60 6.27
CA LYS A 193 18.95 14.33 6.60
C LYS A 193 20.15 14.05 5.70
N GLN A 194 20.07 14.35 4.39
CA GLN A 194 21.19 14.17 3.45
C GLN A 194 22.26 15.28 3.57
N GLY A 195 21.89 16.46 4.07
CA GLY A 195 22.69 17.68 4.15
C GLY A 195 23.90 17.64 5.09
N GLY A 196 24.15 16.53 5.79
CA GLY A 196 25.42 16.25 6.47
C GLY A 196 26.57 15.84 5.53
N GLY A 197 26.30 15.62 4.23
CA GLY A 197 27.30 15.23 3.24
C GLY A 197 26.93 15.62 1.81
N GLY A 198 26.97 16.92 1.49
CA GLY A 198 27.18 17.44 0.12
C GLY A 198 26.25 16.95 -1.00
N GLY A 199 25.00 16.55 -0.71
CA GLY A 199 24.07 16.03 -1.71
C GLY A 199 23.15 17.09 -2.32
N GLY A 200 23.10 17.18 -3.66
CA GLY A 200 22.17 18.06 -4.38
C GLY A 200 20.67 17.74 -4.16
N LYS A 201 19.80 18.61 -4.68
CA LYS A 201 18.32 18.55 -4.54
C LYS A 201 17.77 17.13 -4.71
N ALA A 202 16.87 16.73 -3.82
CA ALA A 202 16.26 15.40 -3.87
C ALA A 202 15.50 15.21 -5.21
N SER A 203 15.66 14.04 -5.83
CA SER A 203 14.88 13.63 -7.02
C SER A 203 13.99 12.44 -6.65
N PRO A 204 12.75 12.68 -6.19
CA PRO A 204 11.88 11.63 -5.68
C PRO A 204 11.44 10.62 -6.74
N SER A 205 11.42 11.03 -8.01
CA SER A 205 11.00 10.21 -9.15
C SER A 205 12.05 9.20 -9.61
N LYS A 206 13.31 9.34 -9.18
CA LYS A 206 14.38 8.41 -9.56
C LYS A 206 14.31 7.14 -8.71
N LYS A 207 14.08 5.99 -9.36
CA LYS A 207 14.19 4.68 -8.69
C LYS A 207 15.58 4.52 -8.11
N GLN A 208 15.68 4.26 -6.81
CA GLN A 208 16.94 3.94 -6.17
C GLN A 208 17.28 2.48 -6.43
N THR A 209 18.50 2.21 -6.89
CA THR A 209 19.04 0.85 -6.94
C THR A 209 19.48 0.48 -5.53
N PRO A 210 18.98 -0.60 -4.93
CA PRO A 210 19.52 -1.08 -3.67
C PRO A 210 21.02 -1.31 -3.82
N ARG A 211 21.85 -0.76 -2.92
CA ARG A 211 23.20 -1.27 -2.76
C ARG A 211 23.06 -2.67 -2.20
N LEU A 212 23.18 -3.68 -3.06
CA LEU A 212 23.42 -5.04 -2.61
C LEU A 212 24.78 -4.99 -1.89
N GLU A 213 24.78 -5.13 -0.56
CA GLU A 213 26.00 -5.53 0.12
C GLU A 213 26.30 -6.95 -0.40
N THR A 214 27.29 -7.04 -1.28
CA THR A 214 27.82 -8.32 -1.75
C THR A 214 28.48 -9.03 -0.57
N LYS A 215 27.68 -9.70 0.26
CA LYS A 215 28.15 -10.84 1.04
C LYS A 215 27.83 -12.09 0.23
N SER A 216 28.66 -12.32 -0.77
CA SER A 216 28.77 -13.59 -1.47
C SER A 216 29.24 -14.66 -0.48
N TYR A 217 28.31 -15.44 0.04
CA TYR A 217 28.62 -16.75 0.58
C TYR A 217 27.97 -17.77 -0.35
N LEU A 218 28.78 -18.73 -0.83
CA LEU A 218 28.48 -19.83 -1.76
C LEU A 218 28.74 -19.51 -3.25
N PHE A 219 29.96 -19.78 -3.73
CA PHE A 219 30.31 -21.03 -4.43
C PHE A 219 31.79 -20.97 -4.90
N ASN A 220 32.72 -21.48 -4.08
CA ASN A 220 34.06 -21.83 -4.55
C ASN A 220 33.97 -23.21 -5.24
N GLY A 221 33.44 -23.23 -6.46
CA GLY A 221 33.49 -24.39 -7.34
C GLY A 221 34.66 -24.25 -8.28
N ARG A 222 35.77 -24.93 -7.98
CA ARG A 222 36.93 -25.03 -8.87
C ARG A 222 36.51 -25.61 -10.23
N THR A 223 37.06 -24.98 -11.25
CA THR A 223 37.25 -25.46 -12.63
C THR A 223 37.57 -26.95 -12.75
N THR A 224 36.84 -27.65 -13.63
CA THR A 224 37.42 -28.51 -14.68
C THR A 224 36.40 -28.77 -15.80
N PRO A 225 36.86 -28.98 -17.06
CA PRO A 225 36.11 -28.68 -18.28
C PRO A 225 35.35 -29.87 -18.89
N ALA A 226 34.58 -29.54 -19.93
CA ALA A 226 33.81 -30.44 -20.77
C ALA A 226 34.63 -31.58 -21.38
N SER A 227 34.00 -32.77 -21.46
CA SER A 227 34.31 -33.80 -22.44
C SER A 227 33.06 -34.58 -22.82
N VAL A 228 32.92 -34.74 -24.13
CA VAL A 228 31.96 -35.49 -24.93
C VAL A 228 31.92 -36.98 -24.56
N THR A 229 30.73 -37.56 -24.46
CA THR A 229 30.22 -38.67 -25.29
C THR A 229 28.73 -38.88 -25.04
#